data_AF-A0A538FI82-F1
#
_entry.id   AF-A0A538FI82-F1
#
_cell.length_a   1.000
_cell.length_b   1.000
_cell.length_c   1.000
_cell.angle_alpha   90.00
_cell.angle_beta   90.00
_cell.angle_gamma   90.00
#
_symmetry.space_group_name_H-M   'P 1'
#
loop_
_entity.id
_entity.type
_entity.pdbx_description
1 polymer ?
#
loop_
_entity_poly.entity_id
_entity_poly.type
_entity_poly.pdbx_seq_one_letter_code
_entity_poly.pdbx_strand_id
1 'polypeptide(L)'
;MPILMYHVVGTPPPDAPFPDLYVRSADFAGQLAWLRAHGYHAVSLRRVYDYWKRGYALPQRPIVLTFDDGYPEDYTNVRPLLAHRHWPGVLNLAVRNLLDGKLTVPQIRLMIRQGWEIDAHTINHSDLTTLGSTTLRHEIAGSRVWIRRRFHVPVAFFCYPSGRYDARVLAAVRAAGFLGATIEGFGPASPRDGLLTLPRIRVDGSDGVSGLAAKLGAYR
;
A
#
# COMPACT_ATOMS: atom_id res chain seq x y z
N MET A 1 6.26 -12.41 5.37
CA MET A 1 5.43 -11.28 5.86
C MET A 1 4.27 -11.08 4.88
N PRO A 2 3.02 -11.35 5.27
CA PRO A 2 1.89 -11.01 4.41
C PRO A 2 1.75 -9.49 4.28
N ILE A 3 1.80 -9.00 3.04
CA ILE A 3 1.52 -7.60 2.69
C ILE A 3 0.29 -7.63 1.80
N LEU A 4 -0.87 -7.21 2.32
CA LEU A 4 -2.13 -7.21 1.57
C LEU A 4 -2.20 -5.98 0.67
N MET A 5 -2.61 -6.18 -0.57
CA MET A 5 -2.81 -5.14 -1.57
C MET A 5 -4.29 -4.93 -1.83
N TYR A 6 -4.79 -3.78 -1.41
CA TYR A 6 -6.13 -3.27 -1.69
C TYR A 6 -6.04 -2.05 -2.62
N HIS A 7 -7.12 -1.79 -3.36
CA HIS A 7 -7.27 -0.57 -4.16
C HIS A 7 -8.48 0.21 -3.69
N VAL A 8 -9.69 -0.25 -4.03
CA VAL A 8 -10.94 0.44 -3.65
C VAL A 8 -11.71 -0.39 -2.66
N VAL A 9 -12.10 0.18 -1.52
CA VAL A 9 -13.03 -0.45 -0.57
C VAL A 9 -14.39 0.20 -0.71
N GLY A 10 -15.24 -0.35 -1.57
CA GLY A 10 -16.52 0.23 -1.91
C GLY A 10 -17.29 -0.64 -2.90
N THR A 11 -18.38 -0.10 -3.44
CA THR A 11 -19.15 -0.75 -4.50
C THR A 11 -18.63 -0.27 -5.86
N PRO A 12 -18.27 -1.17 -6.77
CA PRO A 12 -17.87 -0.77 -8.12
C PRO A 12 -19.04 -0.07 -8.82
N PRO A 13 -18.83 1.09 -9.47
CA PRO A 13 -19.82 1.64 -10.37
C PRO A 13 -20.03 0.69 -11.58
N PRO A 14 -21.19 0.74 -12.26
CA PRO A 14 -21.51 -0.17 -13.36
C PRO A 14 -20.49 -0.18 -14.51
N ASP A 15 -19.81 0.94 -14.72
CA ASP A 15 -18.82 1.19 -15.78
C ASP A 15 -17.37 1.16 -15.26
N ALA A 16 -17.13 0.61 -14.06
CA ALA A 16 -15.78 0.47 -13.52
C ALA A 16 -14.88 -0.28 -14.51
N PRO A 17 -13.73 0.27 -14.95
CA PRO A 17 -12.86 -0.40 -15.91
C PRO A 17 -12.21 -1.67 -15.32
N PHE A 18 -12.05 -1.71 -14.00
CA PHE A 18 -11.44 -2.81 -13.26
C PHE A 18 -12.29 -3.15 -12.02
N PRO A 19 -13.47 -3.77 -12.20
CA PRO A 19 -14.39 -4.04 -11.08
C PRO A 19 -13.77 -4.96 -10.03
N ASP A 20 -12.86 -5.85 -10.42
CA ASP A 20 -12.18 -6.78 -9.50
C ASP A 20 -11.22 -6.09 -8.51
N LEU A 21 -10.89 -4.81 -8.72
CA LEU A 21 -10.10 -4.01 -7.77
C LEU A 21 -10.94 -3.49 -6.59
N TYR A 22 -12.27 -3.66 -6.65
CA TYR A 22 -13.19 -3.23 -5.59
C TYR A 22 -13.42 -4.37 -4.61
N VAL A 23 -13.15 -4.12 -3.34
CA VAL A 23 -13.60 -4.97 -2.22
C VAL A 23 -14.79 -4.27 -1.58
N ARG A 24 -15.94 -4.94 -1.48
CA ARG A 24 -17.12 -4.34 -0.83
C ARG A 24 -16.82 -3.99 0.62
N SER A 25 -17.34 -2.87 1.11
CA SER A 25 -17.07 -2.39 2.47
C SER A 25 -17.44 -3.42 3.56
N ALA A 26 -18.52 -4.19 3.34
CA ALA A 26 -18.92 -5.28 4.23
C ALA A 26 -17.90 -6.43 4.24
N ASP A 27 -17.37 -6.81 3.08
CA ASP A 27 -16.34 -7.84 2.97
C ASP A 27 -15.05 -7.39 3.66
N PHE A 28 -14.62 -6.15 3.44
CA PHE A 28 -13.44 -5.60 4.11
C PHE A 28 -13.60 -5.57 5.64
N ALA A 29 -14.77 -5.17 6.15
CA ALA A 29 -15.06 -5.21 7.58
C ALA A 29 -14.99 -6.65 8.14
N GLY A 30 -15.55 -7.61 7.40
CA GLY A 30 -15.48 -9.05 7.72
C GLY A 30 -14.04 -9.57 7.71
N GLN A 31 -13.24 -9.18 6.72
CA GLN A 31 -11.83 -9.54 6.61
C GLN A 31 -11.03 -9.04 7.81
N LEU A 32 -11.22 -7.77 8.23
CA LEU A 32 -10.57 -7.22 9.42
C LEU A 32 -11.01 -7.93 10.71
N ALA A 33 -12.30 -8.29 10.82
CA ALA A 33 -12.79 -9.07 11.96
C ALA A 33 -12.15 -10.46 12.01
N TRP A 34 -12.07 -11.15 10.87
CA TRP A 34 -11.44 -12.45 10.76
C TRP A 34 -9.94 -12.40 11.10
N LEU A 35 -9.20 -11.42 10.55
CA LEU A 35 -7.78 -11.22 10.86
C LEU A 35 -7.57 -11.06 12.37
N ARG A 36 -8.37 -10.22 13.02
CA ARG A 36 -8.30 -10.00 14.47
C ARG A 36 -8.64 -11.27 15.26
N ALA A 37 -9.70 -11.99 14.90
CA ALA A 37 -10.10 -13.23 15.55
C ALA A 37 -9.01 -14.32 15.44
N HIS A 38 -8.20 -14.28 14.39
CA HIS A 38 -7.07 -15.19 14.18
C HIS A 38 -5.75 -14.63 14.72
N GLY A 39 -5.77 -13.55 15.50
CA GLY A 39 -4.59 -13.01 16.18
C GLY A 39 -3.61 -12.28 15.27
N TYR A 40 -4.02 -11.86 14.07
CA TYR A 40 -3.21 -10.96 13.26
C TYR A 40 -3.17 -9.55 13.85
N HIS A 41 -2.04 -8.87 13.66
CA HIS A 41 -1.83 -7.49 14.08
C HIS A 41 -1.29 -6.65 12.92
N ALA A 42 -2.03 -5.61 12.53
CA ALA A 42 -1.56 -4.73 11.48
C ALA A 42 -0.31 -3.95 11.92
N VAL A 43 0.69 -3.90 11.04
CA VAL A 43 1.92 -3.13 11.22
C VAL A 43 2.23 -2.37 9.94
N SER A 44 3.06 -1.33 10.07
CA SER A 44 3.49 -0.50 8.95
C SER A 44 4.67 -1.16 8.20
N LEU A 45 4.92 -0.76 6.95
CA LEU A 45 6.10 -1.22 6.19
C LEU A 45 7.39 -0.84 6.92
N ARG A 46 7.44 0.34 7.53
CA ARG A 46 8.58 0.75 8.35
C ARG A 46 8.89 -0.23 9.48
N ARG A 47 7.87 -0.71 10.21
CA ARG A 47 8.08 -1.71 11.27
C ARG A 47 8.61 -3.03 10.72
N VAL A 48 8.11 -3.46 9.56
CA VAL A 48 8.61 -4.68 8.88
C VAL A 48 10.08 -4.53 8.49
N TYR A 49 10.45 -3.39 7.91
CA TYR A 49 11.84 -3.09 7.56
C TYR A 49 12.75 -3.08 8.80
N ASP A 50 12.34 -2.40 9.87
CA ASP A 50 13.13 -2.32 11.10
C ASP A 50 13.28 -3.70 11.76
N TYR A 51 12.27 -4.57 11.69
CA TYR A 51 12.40 -5.97 12.11
C TYR A 51 13.46 -6.71 11.28
N TRP A 52 13.36 -6.66 9.96
CA TRP A 52 14.27 -7.39 9.07
C TRP A 52 15.71 -6.88 9.10
N LYS A 53 15.91 -5.57 9.29
CA LYS A 53 17.25 -4.95 9.21
C LYS A 53 17.87 -4.65 10.56
N ARG A 54 17.09 -4.53 11.62
CA ARG A 54 17.55 -4.10 12.94
C ARG A 54 17.15 -5.07 14.06
N GLY A 55 16.40 -6.13 13.76
CA GLY A 55 15.96 -7.11 14.74
C GLY A 55 14.90 -6.61 15.72
N TYR A 56 14.23 -5.49 15.42
CA TYR A 56 13.19 -4.94 16.30
C TYR A 56 11.95 -5.84 16.32
N ALA A 57 11.42 -6.14 17.51
CA ALA A 57 10.29 -7.04 17.65
C ALA A 57 9.01 -6.55 16.94
N LEU A 58 8.29 -7.50 16.35
CA LEU A 58 6.93 -7.33 15.84
C LEU A 58 5.94 -8.01 16.77
N PRO A 59 4.66 -7.59 16.77
CA PRO A 59 3.60 -8.37 17.40
C PRO A 59 3.50 -9.76 16.76
N GLN A 60 2.82 -10.68 17.44
CA GLN A 60 2.49 -11.99 16.87
C GLN A 60 1.67 -11.83 15.59
N ARG A 61 1.90 -12.72 14.62
CA ARG A 61 1.23 -12.74 13.31
C ARG A 61 1.09 -11.33 12.68
N PRO A 62 2.20 -10.62 12.44
CA PRO A 62 2.14 -9.30 11.84
C PRO A 62 1.60 -9.38 10.40
N ILE A 63 0.84 -8.36 10.00
CA ILE A 63 0.34 -8.19 8.63
C ILE A 63 0.42 -6.73 8.21
N VAL A 64 0.72 -6.46 6.95
CA VAL A 64 0.69 -5.09 6.41
C VAL A 64 -0.56 -4.94 5.55
N LEU A 65 -1.27 -3.83 5.71
CA LEU A 65 -2.45 -3.48 4.90
C LEU A 65 -2.06 -2.29 4.03
N THR A 66 -1.85 -2.52 2.73
CA THR A 66 -1.50 -1.47 1.75
C THR A 66 -2.71 -1.12 0.90
N PHE A 67 -2.89 0.18 0.65
CA PHE A 67 -3.93 0.76 -0.18
C PHE A 67 -3.25 1.59 -1.26
N ASP A 68 -3.48 1.25 -2.51
CA ASP A 68 -2.88 1.92 -3.66
C ASP A 68 -3.71 3.12 -4.13
N ASP A 69 -3.06 4.02 -4.86
CA ASP A 69 -3.62 5.18 -5.57
C ASP A 69 -4.07 6.36 -4.71
N GLY A 70 -4.75 6.17 -3.58
CA GLY A 70 -5.37 7.24 -2.80
C GLY A 70 -6.79 7.56 -3.23
N TYR A 71 -7.65 6.58 -3.07
CA TYR A 71 -9.09 6.69 -3.34
C TYR A 71 -9.82 7.38 -2.16
N PRO A 72 -10.95 8.06 -2.41
CA PRO A 72 -11.77 8.65 -1.34
C PRO A 72 -12.16 7.63 -0.26
N GLU A 73 -12.41 6.39 -0.68
CA GLU A 73 -12.79 5.25 0.15
C GLU A 73 -11.75 4.88 1.20
N ASP A 74 -10.47 5.18 0.98
CA ASP A 74 -9.42 5.01 1.98
C ASP A 74 -9.71 5.84 3.23
N TYR A 75 -10.33 7.02 3.05
CA TYR A 75 -10.72 7.90 4.14
C TYR A 75 -12.12 7.61 4.68
N THR A 76 -13.10 7.36 3.81
CA THR A 76 -14.51 7.23 4.21
C THR A 76 -14.84 5.83 4.72
N ASN A 77 -14.29 4.79 4.11
CA ASN A 77 -14.65 3.39 4.40
C ASN A 77 -13.55 2.67 5.20
N VAL A 78 -12.27 2.85 4.85
CA VAL A 78 -11.16 2.11 5.46
C VAL A 78 -10.71 2.71 6.78
N ARG A 79 -10.35 4.00 6.79
CA ARG A 79 -9.81 4.70 7.96
C ARG A 79 -10.63 4.51 9.25
N PRO A 80 -11.98 4.65 9.27
CA PRO A 80 -12.74 4.45 10.51
C PRO A 80 -12.54 3.04 11.09
N LEU A 81 -12.56 2.01 10.23
CA LEU A 81 -12.44 0.61 10.65
C LEU A 81 -11.05 0.29 11.23
N LEU A 82 -9.99 0.86 10.66
CA LEU A 82 -8.64 0.71 11.19
C LEU A 82 -8.45 1.51 12.49
N ALA A 83 -8.99 2.73 12.56
CA ALA A 83 -8.93 3.56 13.76
C ALA A 83 -9.59 2.88 14.98
N HIS A 84 -10.76 2.25 14.80
CA HIS A 84 -11.43 1.48 15.87
C HIS A 84 -10.59 0.30 16.42
N ARG A 85 -9.61 -0.18 15.63
CA ARG A 85 -8.73 -1.29 16.00
C ARG A 85 -7.34 -0.82 16.45
N HIS A 86 -7.07 0.48 16.41
CA HIS A 86 -5.71 1.05 16.54
C HIS A 86 -4.71 0.41 15.56
N TRP A 87 -5.17 0.09 14.35
CA TRP A 87 -4.36 -0.53 13.31
C TRP A 87 -3.85 0.53 12.33
N PRO A 88 -2.57 0.49 11.93
CA PRO A 88 -2.09 1.32 10.85
C PRO A 88 -2.58 0.78 9.50
N GLY A 89 -2.80 1.69 8.54
CA GLY A 89 -2.80 1.39 7.11
C GLY A 89 -1.57 2.00 6.44
N VAL A 90 -1.19 1.48 5.28
CA VAL A 90 -0.14 2.07 4.43
C VAL A 90 -0.81 2.59 3.16
N LEU A 91 -0.77 3.90 2.95
CA LEU A 91 -1.27 4.53 1.74
C LEU A 91 -0.12 4.76 0.75
N ASN A 92 -0.15 4.06 -0.38
CA ASN A 92 0.73 4.30 -1.51
C ASN A 92 0.11 5.39 -2.39
N LEU A 93 0.48 6.64 -2.13
CA LEU A 93 -0.20 7.80 -2.71
C LEU A 93 0.34 8.13 -4.11
N ALA A 94 -0.54 8.08 -5.11
CA ALA A 94 -0.30 8.73 -6.39
C ALA A 94 -0.61 10.22 -6.24
N VAL A 95 0.39 11.10 -6.39
CA VAL A 95 0.22 12.54 -6.09
C VAL A 95 -0.93 13.16 -6.88
N ARG A 96 -1.12 12.73 -8.14
CA ARG A 96 -2.18 13.20 -9.02
C ARG A 96 -3.57 13.02 -8.40
N ASN A 97 -3.85 11.90 -7.76
CA ASN A 97 -5.16 11.63 -7.16
C ASN A 97 -5.51 12.62 -6.03
N LEU A 98 -4.51 13.07 -5.25
CA LEU A 98 -4.69 14.13 -4.27
C LEU A 98 -4.88 15.51 -4.93
N LEU A 99 -4.17 15.78 -6.03
CA LEU A 99 -4.32 17.03 -6.78
C LEU A 99 -5.69 17.13 -7.48
N ASP A 100 -6.23 15.99 -7.92
CA ASP A 100 -7.56 15.87 -8.51
C ASP A 100 -8.68 15.89 -7.45
N GLY A 101 -8.33 16.03 -6.17
CA GLY A 101 -9.30 16.18 -5.07
C GLY A 101 -9.95 14.90 -4.59
N LYS A 102 -9.48 13.70 -5.01
CA LYS A 102 -9.99 12.41 -4.53
C LYS A 102 -9.80 12.26 -3.02
N LEU A 103 -8.66 12.72 -2.52
CA LEU A 103 -8.41 12.96 -1.11
C LEU A 103 -8.00 14.42 -0.92
N THR A 104 -8.17 14.93 0.30
CA THR A 104 -7.76 16.28 0.68
C THR A 104 -6.58 16.24 1.66
N VAL A 105 -5.82 17.34 1.71
CA VAL A 105 -4.70 17.47 2.67
C VAL A 105 -5.17 17.29 4.13
N PRO A 106 -6.29 17.88 4.59
CA PRO A 106 -6.77 17.62 5.95
C PRO A 106 -7.10 16.15 6.23
N GLN A 107 -7.69 15.44 5.26
CA GLN A 107 -8.01 14.01 5.39
C GLN A 107 -6.74 13.17 5.57
N ILE A 108 -5.72 13.36 4.72
CA ILE A 108 -4.45 12.63 4.84
C ILE A 108 -3.74 12.98 6.14
N ARG A 109 -3.75 14.26 6.57
CA ARG A 109 -3.21 14.66 7.88
C ARG A 109 -3.91 13.96 9.04
N LEU A 110 -5.23 13.74 8.96
CA LEU A 110 -5.95 12.97 9.98
C LEU A 110 -5.52 11.50 9.96
N MET A 111 -5.40 10.88 8.78
CA MET A 111 -4.94 9.49 8.64
C MET A 111 -3.54 9.32 9.27
N ILE A 112 -2.60 10.23 8.99
CA ILE A 112 -1.27 10.23 9.62
C ILE A 112 -1.36 10.30 11.15
N ARG A 113 -2.19 11.21 11.70
CA ARG A 113 -2.40 11.29 13.17
C ARG A 113 -2.99 10.01 13.76
N GLN A 114 -3.70 9.22 12.95
CA GLN A 114 -4.27 7.93 13.35
C GLN A 114 -3.30 6.75 13.10
N GLY A 115 -2.03 7.04 12.76
CA GLY A 115 -0.97 6.04 12.64
C GLY A 115 -0.78 5.48 11.23
N TRP A 116 -1.40 6.06 10.20
CA TRP A 116 -1.15 5.65 8.83
C TRP A 116 0.27 6.01 8.36
N GLU A 117 0.89 5.08 7.65
CA GLU A 117 2.12 5.31 6.89
C GLU A 117 1.74 5.80 5.49
N ILE A 118 2.43 6.83 4.99
CA ILE A 118 2.20 7.40 3.66
C ILE A 118 3.49 7.24 2.85
N ASP A 119 3.37 6.53 1.73
CA ASP A 119 4.46 6.19 0.83
C ASP A 119 4.14 6.59 -0.62
N ALA A 120 5.11 6.48 -1.51
CA ALA A 120 5.02 7.04 -2.86
C ALA A 120 4.49 6.03 -3.88
N HIS A 121 3.54 6.46 -4.71
CA HIS A 121 3.05 5.72 -5.87
C HIS A 121 3.12 6.56 -7.14
N THR A 122 4.29 7.20 -7.35
CA THR A 122 4.58 8.15 -8.44
C THR A 122 3.76 9.46 -8.37
N ILE A 123 3.97 10.34 -9.36
CA ILE A 123 3.18 11.56 -9.47
C ILE A 123 1.90 11.25 -10.25
N ASN A 124 2.03 10.72 -11.47
CA ASN A 124 0.93 10.59 -12.42
C ASN A 124 0.43 9.15 -12.61
N HIS A 125 0.92 8.18 -11.82
CA HIS A 125 0.58 6.76 -11.97
C HIS A 125 0.90 6.21 -13.38
N SER A 126 1.98 6.71 -13.98
CA SER A 126 2.42 6.32 -15.32
C SER A 126 3.14 4.96 -15.32
N ASP A 127 3.09 4.24 -16.43
CA ASP A 127 3.96 3.08 -16.65
C ASP A 127 5.42 3.53 -16.77
N LEU A 128 6.17 3.35 -15.68
CA LEU A 128 7.55 3.80 -15.53
C LEU A 128 8.51 3.18 -16.56
N THR A 129 8.20 2.01 -17.10
CA THR A 129 9.05 1.32 -18.09
C THR A 129 9.08 2.04 -19.42
N THR A 130 8.04 2.82 -19.73
CA THR A 130 7.91 3.58 -20.97
C THR A 130 8.57 4.96 -20.94
N LEU A 131 9.01 5.41 -19.77
CA LEU A 131 9.46 6.78 -19.56
C LEU A 131 10.95 6.98 -19.86
N GLY A 132 11.27 8.14 -20.43
CA GLY A 132 12.64 8.65 -20.51
C GLY A 132 13.20 9.02 -19.13
N SER A 133 14.53 9.02 -19.00
CA SER A 133 15.22 9.13 -17.70
C SER A 133 14.86 10.36 -16.86
N THR A 134 14.60 11.52 -17.49
CA THR A 134 14.22 12.74 -16.77
C THR A 134 12.81 12.61 -16.17
N THR A 135 11.84 12.18 -16.97
CA THR A 135 10.45 11.96 -16.52
C THR A 135 10.40 10.84 -15.48
N LEU A 136 11.16 9.76 -15.69
CA LEU A 136 11.27 8.66 -14.73
C LEU A 136 11.73 9.14 -13.34
N ARG A 137 12.79 9.96 -13.29
CA ARG A 137 13.26 10.55 -12.03
C ARG A 137 12.24 11.51 -11.43
N HIS A 138 11.53 12.28 -12.27
CA HIS A 138 10.47 13.17 -11.81
C HIS A 138 9.33 12.39 -11.15
N GLU A 139 8.84 11.33 -11.78
CA GLU A 139 7.79 10.46 -11.22
C GLU A 139 8.21 9.84 -9.90
N ILE A 140 9.42 9.28 -9.82
CA ILE A 140 9.89 8.51 -8.66
C ILE A 140 10.40 9.42 -7.53
N ALA A 141 11.43 10.22 -7.78
CA ALA A 141 12.03 11.06 -6.74
C ALA A 141 11.17 12.30 -6.45
N GLY A 142 10.51 12.84 -7.48
CA GLY A 142 9.64 14.00 -7.33
C GLY A 142 8.40 13.71 -6.49
N SER A 143 7.75 12.56 -6.66
CA SER A 143 6.62 12.15 -5.78
C SER A 143 7.04 12.08 -4.33
N ARG A 144 8.20 11.48 -4.04
CA ARG A 144 8.78 11.43 -2.70
C ARG A 144 8.98 12.83 -2.13
N VAL A 145 9.67 13.72 -2.85
CA VAL A 145 9.93 15.10 -2.41
C VAL A 145 8.62 15.85 -2.17
N TRP A 146 7.65 15.70 -3.07
CA TRP A 146 6.36 16.35 -2.98
C TRP A 146 5.60 15.94 -1.70
N ILE A 147 5.47 14.62 -1.46
CA ILE A 147 4.75 14.08 -0.29
C ILE A 147 5.45 14.49 1.00
N ARG A 148 6.80 14.40 1.06
CA ARG A 148 7.58 14.82 2.24
C ARG A 148 7.36 16.29 2.57
N ARG A 149 7.38 17.17 1.56
CA ARG A 149 7.16 18.61 1.74
C ARG A 149 5.74 18.93 2.20
N ARG A 150 4.74 18.21 1.67
CA ARG A 150 3.33 18.48 1.98
C ARG A 150 2.90 17.99 3.37
N PHE A 151 3.41 16.83 3.78
CA PHE A 151 2.92 16.11 4.96
C PHE A 151 3.94 15.96 6.08
N HIS A 152 5.20 16.32 5.86
CA HIS A 152 6.28 16.20 6.84
C HIS A 152 6.48 14.76 7.36
N VAL A 153 6.27 13.78 6.49
CA VAL A 153 6.49 12.35 6.76
C VAL A 153 7.74 11.85 6.02
N PRO A 154 8.29 10.66 6.38
CA PRO A 154 9.54 10.17 5.78
C PRO A 154 9.43 9.77 4.30
N VAL A 155 8.29 9.17 3.90
CA VAL A 155 8.07 8.56 2.57
C VAL A 155 9.22 7.60 2.25
N ALA A 156 9.21 6.48 2.96
CA ALA A 156 10.34 5.56 3.03
C ALA A 156 10.25 4.43 2.00
N PHE A 157 9.04 4.13 1.53
CA PHE A 157 8.77 3.07 0.56
C PHE A 157 8.15 3.62 -0.71
N PHE A 158 8.22 2.77 -1.74
CA PHE A 158 7.67 3.03 -3.06
C PHE A 158 6.77 1.86 -3.49
N CYS A 159 5.70 2.14 -4.21
CA CYS A 159 4.88 1.14 -4.86
C CYS A 159 4.97 1.34 -6.37
N TYR A 160 5.24 0.28 -7.14
CA TYR A 160 5.34 0.37 -8.60
C TYR A 160 3.93 0.36 -9.23
N PRO A 161 3.56 1.36 -10.04
CA PRO A 161 2.29 1.35 -10.77
C PRO A 161 2.13 0.07 -11.60
N SER A 162 0.98 -0.60 -11.43
CA SER A 162 0.66 -1.86 -12.08
C SER A 162 1.70 -2.98 -11.89
N GLY A 163 2.53 -2.89 -10.84
CA GLY A 163 3.63 -3.81 -10.59
C GLY A 163 4.76 -3.81 -11.63
N ARG A 164 4.76 -2.86 -12.59
CA ARG A 164 5.71 -2.86 -13.72
C ARG A 164 7.01 -2.15 -13.36
N TYR A 165 8.12 -2.81 -13.64
CA TYR A 165 9.45 -2.24 -13.49
C TYR A 165 10.46 -2.92 -14.44
N ASP A 166 11.53 -2.19 -14.76
CA ASP A 166 12.72 -2.72 -15.42
C ASP A 166 13.97 -2.34 -14.61
N ALA A 167 15.17 -2.68 -15.12
CA ALA A 167 16.42 -2.37 -14.44
C ALA A 167 16.65 -0.86 -14.22
N ARG A 168 16.19 0.01 -15.13
CA ARG A 168 16.32 1.47 -15.00
C ARG A 168 15.38 1.98 -13.92
N VAL A 169 14.12 1.51 -13.90
CA VAL A 169 13.13 1.86 -12.89
C VAL A 169 13.65 1.46 -11.50
N LEU A 170 14.15 0.23 -11.35
CA LEU A 170 14.72 -0.26 -10.10
C LEU A 170 15.92 0.60 -9.64
N ALA A 171 16.81 0.96 -10.57
CA ALA A 171 17.95 1.85 -10.28
C ALA A 171 17.49 3.25 -9.86
N ALA A 172 16.44 3.79 -10.49
CA ALA A 172 15.88 5.10 -10.14
C ALA A 172 15.22 5.09 -8.75
N VAL A 173 14.48 4.03 -8.39
CA VAL A 173 13.93 3.86 -7.03
C VAL A 173 15.05 3.79 -5.99
N ARG A 174 16.12 3.03 -6.28
CA ARG A 174 17.29 2.96 -5.39
C ARG A 174 17.96 4.33 -5.23
N ALA A 175 18.19 5.04 -6.34
CA ALA A 175 18.82 6.37 -6.33
C ALA A 175 17.96 7.44 -5.62
N ALA A 176 16.63 7.29 -5.62
CA ALA A 176 15.73 8.16 -4.88
C ALA A 176 15.78 7.96 -3.35
N GLY A 177 16.49 6.92 -2.88
CA GLY A 177 16.74 6.66 -1.46
C GLY A 177 15.58 6.02 -0.72
N PHE A 178 14.75 5.24 -1.41
CA PHE A 178 13.72 4.40 -0.77
C PHE A 178 14.38 3.21 -0.04
N LEU A 179 13.84 2.86 1.12
CA LEU A 179 14.30 1.73 1.95
C LEU A 179 13.79 0.39 1.41
N GLY A 180 12.61 0.39 0.81
CA GLY A 180 11.98 -0.76 0.20
C GLY A 180 10.93 -0.36 -0.83
N ALA A 181 10.43 -1.32 -1.60
CA ALA A 181 9.36 -1.09 -2.54
C ALA A 181 8.52 -2.35 -2.78
N THR A 182 7.23 -2.16 -3.08
CA THR A 182 6.26 -3.24 -3.27
C THR A 182 5.83 -3.37 -4.71
N ILE A 183 5.74 -4.62 -5.20
CA ILE A 183 5.28 -4.98 -6.55
C ILE A 183 3.93 -5.71 -6.49
N GLU A 184 3.31 -5.93 -7.65
CA GLU A 184 2.30 -6.97 -7.80
C GLU A 184 3.02 -8.32 -7.88
N GLY A 185 2.72 -9.22 -6.95
CA GLY A 185 3.33 -10.54 -6.89
C GLY A 185 2.37 -11.54 -6.27
N PHE A 186 2.83 -12.78 -6.06
CA PHE A 186 2.05 -13.79 -5.37
C PHE A 186 2.77 -14.21 -4.09
N GLY A 187 2.13 -13.95 -2.96
CA GLY A 187 2.53 -14.49 -1.67
C GLY A 187 3.22 -13.51 -0.71
N PRO A 188 3.69 -14.02 0.44
CA PRO A 188 4.26 -13.20 1.49
C PRO A 188 5.67 -12.73 1.15
N ALA A 189 5.97 -11.48 1.46
CA ALA A 189 7.29 -10.89 1.29
C ALA A 189 8.32 -11.37 2.31
N SER A 190 9.57 -11.43 1.88
CA SER A 190 10.75 -11.71 2.67
C SER A 190 11.93 -10.84 2.24
N PRO A 191 12.99 -10.71 3.06
CA PRO A 191 14.21 -10.02 2.63
C PRO A 191 14.91 -10.68 1.42
N ARG A 192 14.63 -11.96 1.13
CA ARG A 192 15.24 -12.71 0.02
C ARG A 192 14.69 -12.28 -1.34
N ASP A 193 13.50 -11.69 -1.37
CA ASP A 193 12.89 -11.16 -2.59
C ASP A 193 13.57 -9.87 -3.09
N GLY A 194 14.48 -9.32 -2.29
CA GLY A 194 15.03 -7.99 -2.48
C GLY A 194 14.09 -6.93 -1.90
N LEU A 195 14.64 -6.02 -1.08
CA LEU A 195 13.82 -5.02 -0.39
C LEU A 195 13.07 -4.08 -1.34
N LEU A 196 13.54 -3.91 -2.57
CA LEU A 196 12.92 -3.05 -3.58
C LEU A 196 11.92 -3.81 -4.47
N THR A 197 11.60 -5.06 -4.18
CA THR A 197 10.74 -5.91 -5.02
C THR A 197 9.88 -6.82 -4.15
N LEU A 198 9.35 -6.29 -3.04
CA LEU A 198 8.57 -7.05 -2.07
C LEU A 198 7.22 -7.46 -2.70
N PRO A 199 6.91 -8.77 -2.80
CA PRO A 199 5.62 -9.21 -3.32
C PRO A 199 4.50 -8.87 -2.34
N ARG A 200 3.29 -8.74 -2.88
CA ARG A 200 2.06 -8.51 -2.11
C ARG A 200 1.03 -9.58 -2.42
N ILE A 201 0.09 -9.79 -1.52
CA ILE A 201 -1.07 -10.65 -1.72
C ILE A 201 -2.22 -9.76 -2.16
N ARG A 202 -2.62 -9.88 -3.43
CA ARG A 202 -3.79 -9.18 -3.97
C ARG A 202 -5.06 -9.61 -3.25
N VAL A 203 -5.83 -8.63 -2.80
CA VAL A 203 -7.21 -8.84 -2.34
C VAL A 203 -8.14 -8.23 -3.38
N ASP A 204 -8.98 -9.08 -3.97
CA ASP A 204 -9.92 -8.71 -5.05
C ASP A 204 -11.37 -8.87 -4.59
N GLY A 205 -12.30 -8.38 -5.41
CA GLY A 205 -13.73 -8.37 -5.08
C GLY A 205 -14.37 -9.74 -4.87
N SER A 206 -13.73 -10.81 -5.35
CA SER A 206 -14.23 -12.18 -5.22
C SER A 206 -13.81 -12.86 -3.92
N ASP A 207 -12.79 -12.32 -3.22
CA ASP A 207 -12.22 -12.99 -2.06
C ASP A 207 -13.20 -13.12 -0.89
N GLY A 208 -13.95 -12.06 -0.59
CA GLY A 208 -14.68 -11.98 0.67
C GLY A 208 -13.78 -12.31 1.87
N VAL A 209 -14.34 -12.94 2.91
CA VAL A 209 -13.54 -13.42 4.06
C VAL A 209 -12.84 -14.74 3.75
N SER A 210 -13.53 -15.68 3.11
CA SER A 210 -13.04 -17.04 2.87
C SER A 210 -11.87 -17.09 1.88
N GLY A 211 -11.91 -16.30 0.82
CA GLY A 211 -10.82 -16.16 -0.15
C GLY A 211 -9.57 -15.55 0.47
N LEU A 212 -9.72 -14.48 1.27
CA LEU A 212 -8.60 -13.93 2.04
C LEU A 212 -8.00 -14.99 2.99
N ALA A 213 -8.85 -15.72 3.72
CA ALA A 213 -8.42 -16.77 4.62
C ALA A 213 -7.67 -17.89 3.88
N ALA A 214 -8.14 -18.30 2.69
CA ALA A 214 -7.49 -19.30 1.84
C ALA A 214 -6.13 -18.79 1.35
N LYS A 215 -6.06 -17.56 0.82
CA LYS A 215 -4.81 -16.93 0.39
C LYS A 215 -3.78 -16.87 1.52
N LEU A 216 -4.17 -16.53 2.74
CA LEU A 216 -3.27 -16.51 3.90
C LEU A 216 -2.94 -17.91 4.44
N GLY A 217 -3.82 -18.89 4.24
CA GLY A 217 -3.64 -20.29 4.63
C GLY A 217 -2.64 -21.04 3.76
N ALA A 218 -2.51 -20.66 2.48
CA ALA A 218 -1.61 -21.29 1.51
C ALA A 218 -0.11 -21.15 1.83
N TYR A 219 0.25 -20.32 2.82
CA TYR A 219 1.65 -20.02 3.18
C TYR A 219 1.97 -20.33 4.65
N ARG A 220 1.16 -21.18 5.30
CA ARG A 220 1.40 -21.65 6.67
C ARG A 220 2.30 -22.88 6.72
#